data_AF-A0A836XE19-F1
#
_entry.id   AF-A0A836XE19-F1
#
_cell.length_a   1.000
_cell.length_b   1.000
_cell.length_c   1.000
_cell.angle_alpha   90.00
_cell.angle_beta   90.00
_cell.angle_gamma   90.00
#
_symmetry.space_group_name_H-M   'P 1'
#
loop_
_entity.id
_entity.type
_entity.pdbx_description
1 polymer ?
#
loop_
_entity_poly.entity_id
_entity_poly.type
_entity_poly.pdbx_seq_one_letter_code
_entity_poly.pdbx_strand_id
1 'polypeptide(L)'
;LGVKKLEYSLNQINLDLENTINQAYTDANGSLKAYEAAEKTLSARKLAYEYAKERFDNGAMNTFNFLQAQQRYEAAQSELIKTKYDYIFKLKIIEFYFGVPNLYSQN
;
A
#
# COMPACT_ATOMS: atom_id res chain seq x y z
N LEU A 1 0.24 17.94 -44.01
CA LEU A 1 1.01 18.25 -42.78
C LEU A 1 0.20 18.06 -41.49
N GLY A 2 -1.05 18.54 -41.41
CA GLY A 2 -1.87 18.45 -40.19
C GLY A 2 -2.22 17.03 -39.73
N VAL A 3 -2.63 16.14 -40.66
CA VAL A 3 -3.00 14.74 -40.35
C VAL A 3 -1.83 13.97 -39.74
N LYS A 4 -0.64 14.08 -40.33
CA LYS A 4 0.58 13.43 -39.83
C LYS A 4 0.96 13.92 -38.42
N LYS A 5 0.73 15.21 -38.11
CA LYS A 5 0.92 15.74 -36.76
C LYS A 5 -0.06 15.12 -35.76
N LEU A 6 -1.32 14.96 -36.14
CA LEU A 6 -2.35 14.32 -35.31
C LEU A 6 -2.04 12.83 -35.06
N GLU A 7 -1.55 12.11 -36.07
CA GLU A 7 -1.11 10.71 -35.92
C GLU A 7 0.05 10.58 -34.91
N TYR A 8 1.06 11.46 -34.99
CA TYR A 8 2.15 11.46 -34.02
C TYR A 8 1.67 11.79 -32.61
N SER A 9 0.78 12.77 -32.46
CA SER A 9 0.18 13.10 -31.16
C SER A 9 -0.62 11.94 -30.58
N LEU A 10 -1.39 11.22 -31.41
CA LEU A 10 -2.15 10.05 -30.98
C LEU A 10 -1.23 8.91 -30.53
N ASN A 11 -0.15 8.64 -31.28
CA ASN A 11 0.84 7.64 -30.88
C ASN A 11 1.52 8.00 -29.55
N GLN A 12 1.86 9.26 -29.34
CA GLN A 12 2.45 9.71 -28.07
C GLN A 12 1.49 9.50 -26.90
N ILE A 13 0.21 9.87 -27.05
CA ILE A 13 -0.82 9.67 -26.03
C ILE A 13 -0.97 8.19 -25.67
N ASN A 14 -0.95 7.30 -26.67
CA ASN A 14 -1.04 5.86 -26.43
C ASN A 14 0.16 5.33 -25.64
N LEU A 15 1.38 5.76 -25.99
CA LEU A 15 2.60 5.38 -25.26
C LEU A 15 2.59 5.90 -23.82
N ASP A 16 2.15 7.15 -23.62
CA ASP A 16 2.05 7.75 -22.28
C ASP A 16 1.02 7.00 -21.42
N LEU A 17 -0.10 6.59 -22.02
CA LEU A 17 -1.12 5.77 -21.35
C LEU A 17 -0.57 4.39 -20.96
N GLU A 18 0.10 3.70 -21.88
CA GLU A 18 0.71 2.39 -21.61
C GLU A 18 1.73 2.48 -20.46
N ASN A 19 2.60 3.48 -20.49
CA ASN A 19 3.56 3.74 -19.40
C ASN A 19 2.86 3.99 -18.07
N THR A 20 1.79 4.78 -18.07
CA THR A 20 1.01 5.09 -16.86
C THR A 20 0.36 3.83 -16.27
N ILE A 21 -0.20 2.96 -17.12
CA ILE A 21 -0.81 1.68 -16.70
C ILE A 21 0.25 0.75 -16.10
N ASN A 22 1.41 0.62 -16.76
CA ASN A 22 2.51 -0.21 -16.27
C ASN A 22 3.05 0.28 -14.92
N GLN A 23 3.15 1.60 -14.74
CA GLN A 23 3.55 2.22 -13.49
C GLN A 23 2.52 1.93 -12.39
N ALA A 24 1.23 2.16 -12.67
CA ALA A 24 0.15 1.91 -11.72
C ALA A 24 0.14 0.43 -11.26
N TYR A 25 0.31 -0.51 -12.20
CA TYR A 25 0.43 -1.95 -11.91
C TYR A 25 1.58 -2.25 -10.94
N THR A 26 2.77 -1.71 -11.24
CA THR A 26 3.96 -1.90 -10.42
C THR A 26 3.77 -1.31 -9.02
N ASP A 27 3.14 -0.13 -8.92
CA ASP A 27 2.86 0.54 -7.65
C ASP A 27 1.90 -0.25 -6.78
N ALA A 28 0.80 -0.77 -7.34
CA ALA A 28 -0.15 -1.58 -6.59
C ALA A 28 0.49 -2.87 -6.08
N ASN A 29 1.26 -3.56 -6.92
CA ASN A 29 2.00 -4.76 -6.51
C ASN A 29 3.02 -4.45 -5.41
N GLY A 30 3.72 -3.31 -5.50
CA GLY A 30 4.62 -2.83 -4.46
C GLY A 30 3.90 -2.57 -3.13
N SER A 31 2.75 -1.91 -3.18
CA SER A 31 1.93 -1.62 -1.99
C SER A 31 1.31 -2.87 -1.35
N LEU A 32 0.94 -3.88 -2.13
CA LEU A 32 0.49 -5.17 -1.60
C LEU A 32 1.59 -5.83 -0.77
N LYS A 33 2.81 -5.90 -1.31
CA LYS A 33 3.96 -6.46 -0.58
C LYS A 33 4.27 -5.69 0.70
N ALA A 34 4.13 -4.36 0.67
CA ALA A 34 4.30 -3.52 1.86
C ALA A 34 3.23 -3.82 2.93
N TYR A 35 1.98 -4.00 2.52
CA TYR A 35 0.88 -4.40 3.41
C TYR A 35 1.13 -5.78 4.04
N GLU A 36 1.50 -6.79 3.24
CA GLU A 36 1.82 -8.13 3.75
C GLU A 36 3.01 -8.11 4.74
N ALA A 37 4.02 -7.28 4.48
CA ALA A 37 5.15 -7.09 5.39
C ALA A 37 4.71 -6.41 6.70
N ALA A 38 3.80 -5.44 6.63
CA ALA A 38 3.22 -4.79 7.81
C ALA A 38 2.39 -5.78 8.65
N GLU A 39 1.62 -6.69 8.04
CA GLU A 39 0.91 -7.76 8.75
C GLU A 39 1.86 -8.67 9.54
N LYS A 40 2.94 -9.12 8.90
CA LYS A 40 3.98 -9.95 9.57
C LYS A 40 4.64 -9.18 10.71
N THR A 41 4.93 -7.89 10.50
CA THR A 41 5.53 -7.03 11.52
C THR A 41 4.59 -6.86 12.71
N LEU A 42 3.30 -6.61 12.46
CA LEU A 42 2.30 -6.49 13.52
C LEU A 42 2.22 -7.77 14.36
N SER A 43 2.17 -8.94 13.72
CA SER A 43 2.13 -10.22 14.43
C SER A 43 3.35 -10.40 15.34
N ALA A 44 4.55 -10.08 14.84
CA ALA A 44 5.78 -10.17 15.63
C ALA A 44 5.81 -9.18 16.79
N ARG A 45 5.35 -7.93 16.57
CA ARG A 45 5.30 -6.90 17.60
C ARG A 45 4.24 -7.19 18.66
N LYS A 46 3.11 -7.77 18.28
CA LYS A 46 2.07 -8.23 19.21
C LYS A 46 2.64 -9.27 20.18
N LEU A 47 3.27 -10.31 19.65
CA LEU A 47 3.89 -11.35 20.47
C LEU A 47 4.96 -10.78 21.43
N ALA A 48 5.81 -9.89 20.93
CA ALA A 48 6.83 -9.23 21.76
C ALA A 48 6.20 -8.37 22.87
N TYR A 49 5.10 -7.67 22.59
CA TYR A 49 4.35 -6.91 23.58
C TYR A 49 3.71 -7.82 24.64
N GLU A 50 3.11 -8.95 24.24
CA GLU A 50 2.51 -9.92 25.16
C GLU A 50 3.56 -10.49 26.14
N TYR A 51 4.74 -10.88 25.65
CA TYR A 51 5.85 -11.31 26.52
C TYR A 51 6.36 -10.19 27.43
N ALA A 52 6.44 -8.96 26.93
CA ALA A 52 6.86 -7.81 27.73
C ALA A 52 5.84 -7.54 28.86
N LYS A 53 4.55 -7.65 28.55
CA LYS A 53 3.47 -7.50 29.52
C LYS A 53 3.55 -8.56 30.62
N GLU A 54 3.69 -9.84 30.26
CA GLU A 54 3.81 -10.93 31.24
C GLU A 54 5.02 -10.72 32.18
N ARG A 55 6.18 -10.35 31.62
CA ARG A 55 7.37 -10.07 32.43
C ARG A 55 7.21 -8.83 33.31
N PHE A 56 6.54 -7.80 32.83
CA PHE A 56 6.27 -6.59 33.61
C PHE A 56 5.31 -6.88 34.78
N ASP A 57 4.21 -7.59 34.50
CA ASP A 57 3.20 -7.97 35.50
C ASP A 57 3.81 -8.84 36.62
N ASN A 58 4.78 -9.70 36.28
CA ASN A 58 5.52 -10.53 37.24
C ASN A 58 6.75 -9.82 37.87
N GLY A 59 6.96 -8.52 37.60
CA GLY A 59 8.06 -7.73 38.15
C GLY A 59 9.46 -8.03 37.57
N ALA A 60 9.55 -8.88 36.55
CA ALA A 60 10.78 -9.26 35.87
C ALA A 60 11.22 -8.27 34.77
N MET A 61 10.41 -7.24 34.48
CA MET A 61 10.71 -6.19 33.50
C MET A 61 10.41 -4.81 34.09
N ASN A 62 11.26 -3.82 33.78
CA ASN A 62 11.03 -2.44 34.18
C ASN A 62 10.03 -1.71 33.26
N THR A 63 9.45 -0.62 33.76
CA THR A 63 8.43 0.17 33.04
C THR A 63 8.93 0.73 31.72
N PHE A 64 10.20 1.16 31.64
CA PHE A 64 10.74 1.73 30.41
C PHE A 64 10.78 0.72 29.26
N ASN A 65 11.26 -0.50 29.51
CA ASN A 65 11.32 -1.57 28.52
C ASN A 65 9.92 -2.02 28.10
N PHE A 66 8.98 -2.10 29.05
CA PHE A 66 7.58 -2.40 28.75
C PHE A 66 6.94 -1.35 27.84
N LEU A 67 7.09 -0.06 28.17
CA LEU A 67 6.56 1.03 27.36
C LEU A 67 7.17 1.06 25.95
N GLN A 68 8.46 0.74 25.81
CA GLN A 68 9.09 0.63 24.49
C GLN A 68 8.45 -0.50 23.64
N ALA A 69 8.15 -1.65 24.24
CA ALA A 69 7.47 -2.74 23.54
C ALA A 69 6.04 -2.34 23.14
N GLN A 70 5.31 -1.68 24.03
CA GLN A 70 3.98 -1.15 23.75
C GLN A 70 3.98 -0.14 22.60
N GLN A 71 4.88 0.85 22.63
CA GLN A 71 4.99 1.86 21.56
C GLN A 71 5.31 1.22 20.20
N ARG A 72 6.16 0.20 20.16
CA ARG A 72 6.48 -0.53 18.91
C ARG A 72 5.27 -1.31 18.38
N TYR A 73 4.44 -1.86 19.26
CA TYR A 73 3.21 -2.53 18.87
C TYR A 73 2.17 -1.54 18.34
N GLU A 74 1.97 -0.40 19.00
CA GLU A 74 1.09 0.69 18.54
C GLU A 74 1.53 1.27 17.19
N ALA A 75 2.85 1.47 16.99
CA ALA A 75 3.40 1.90 15.71
C ALA A 75 3.13 0.89 14.59
N ALA A 76 3.28 -0.42 14.87
CA ALA A 76 3.01 -1.47 13.87
C ALA A 76 1.52 -1.54 13.49
N GLN A 77 0.61 -1.30 14.42
CA GLN A 77 -0.83 -1.21 14.13
C GLN A 77 -1.12 -0.03 13.18
N SER A 78 -0.54 1.13 13.46
CA SER A 78 -0.66 2.32 12.60
C SER A 78 -0.11 2.06 11.19
N GLU A 79 1.06 1.41 11.08
CA GLU A 79 1.68 1.10 9.80
C GLU A 79 0.84 0.10 8.98
N LEU A 80 0.22 -0.90 9.62
CA LEU A 80 -0.70 -1.81 8.95
C LEU A 80 -1.88 -1.06 8.32
N ILE A 81 -2.48 -0.14 9.07
CA ILE A 81 -3.63 0.66 8.58
C ILE A 81 -3.21 1.52 7.39
N LYS A 82 -2.06 2.21 7.50
CA LYS A 82 -1.53 3.06 6.44
C LYS A 82 -1.26 2.27 5.16
N THR A 83 -0.54 1.16 5.27
CA THR A 83 -0.19 0.30 4.12
C THR A 83 -1.42 -0.35 3.49
N LYS A 84 -2.43 -0.71 4.29
CA LYS A 84 -3.71 -1.21 3.80
C LYS A 84 -4.41 -0.21 2.89
N TYR A 85 -4.53 1.04 3.33
CA TYR A 85 -5.22 2.07 2.56
C TYR A 85 -4.42 2.54 1.35
N ASP A 86 -3.08 2.57 1.44
CA ASP A 86 -2.22 2.82 0.27
C ASP A 86 -2.44 1.75 -0.82
N TYR A 87 -2.47 0.46 -0.42
CA TYR A 87 -2.76 -0.63 -1.35
C TYR A 87 -4.15 -0.54 -1.98
N ILE A 88 -5.20 -0.32 -1.16
CA ILE A 88 -6.57 -0.17 -1.67
C ILE A 88 -6.65 1.01 -2.66
N PHE A 89 -6.01 2.13 -2.35
CA PHE A 89 -6.02 3.30 -3.22
C PHE A 89 -5.34 3.03 -4.57
N LYS A 90 -4.16 2.41 -4.56
CA LYS A 90 -3.42 2.04 -5.79
C LYS A 90 -4.17 0.99 -6.62
N LEU A 91 -4.84 0.05 -5.97
CA LEU A 91 -5.71 -0.90 -6.65
C LEU A 91 -6.85 -0.17 -7.40
N LYS A 92 -7.46 0.84 -6.78
CA LYS A 92 -8.52 1.66 -7.40
C LYS A 92 -8.01 2.48 -8.60
N ILE A 93 -6.76 2.95 -8.56
CA ILE A 93 -6.15 3.66 -9.70
C ILE A 93 -6.03 2.73 -10.92
N ILE A 94 -5.57 1.49 -10.72
CA ILE A 94 -5.50 0.50 -11.79
C ILE A 94 -6.89 0.19 -12.32
N GLU A 95 -7.84 -0.12 -11.43
CA GLU A 95 -9.24 -0.38 -11.83
C GLU A 95 -9.83 0.77 -12.64
N PHE A 96 -9.49 2.02 -12.32
CA PHE A 96 -9.89 3.17 -13.12
C PHE A 96 -9.37 3.08 -14.56
N TYR A 97 -8.07 2.82 -14.76
CA TYR A 97 -7.49 2.70 -16.12
C TYR A 97 -8.01 1.49 -16.91
N PHE A 98 -8.28 0.36 -16.25
CA PHE A 98 -8.85 -0.83 -16.90
C PHE A 98 -10.38 -0.77 -17.05
N GLY A 99 -11.07 0.10 -16.30
CA GLY A 99 -12.52 0.30 -16.33
C GLY A 99 -13.04 1.31 -17.35
N VAL A 100 -12.15 2.00 -18.09
CA VAL A 100 -12.53 3.03 -19.09
C VAL A 100 -13.24 2.51 -20.36
N PRO A 101 -13.35 1.20 -20.71
CA PRO A 101 -14.13 0.83 -21.90
C PRO A 101 -15.66 0.96 -21.75
N ASN A 102 -16.23 0.92 -20.53
CA ASN A 102 -17.68 0.69 -20.37
C ASN A 102 -18.52 1.92 -19.99
N LEU A 103 -17.95 3.12 -19.93
CA LEU A 103 -18.69 4.35 -19.61
C LEU A 103 -18.94 5.28 -20.81
N TYR A 104 -18.55 4.88 -22.02
CA TYR A 104 -18.78 5.67 -23.24
C TYR A 104 -19.42 4.87 -24.39
N SER A 105 -19.99 3.68 -24.12
CA SER A 105 -20.71 2.87 -25.13
C SER A 105 -22.24 2.92 -25.01
N GLN A 106 -22.78 3.99 -24.43
CA GLN A 106 -24.20 4.33 -24.48
C GLN A 106 -24.33 5.85 -24.60
N ASN A 107 -24.20 6.36 -25.83
CA ASN A 107 -24.99 7.44 -26.44
C ASN A 107 -24.35 7.88 -27.75
#